data_AF-A0A1F2RJN5-F1
#
_entry.id   AF-A0A1F2RJN5-F1
#
_cell.length_a   1.000
_cell.length_b   1.000
_cell.length_c   1.000
_cell.angle_alpha   90.00
_cell.angle_beta   90.00
_cell.angle_gamma   90.00
#
_symmetry.space_group_name_H-M   'P 1'
#
loop_
_entity.id
_entity.type
_entity.pdbx_description
1 polymer ?
#
loop_
_entity_poly.entity_id
_entity_poly.type
_entity_poly.pdbx_seq_one_letter_code
_entity_poly.pdbx_strand_id
1 'polypeptide(L)'
;MNLGLKGRTAAIIWAENMAKQQNVTKEEFLASFCKRMGILAGRWATMDEVSDTVAFIASDRGKYYNGAKILLDGGLNVNVRPA
;
A
#
# COMPACT_ATOMS: atom_id res chain seq x y z
N MET A 1 20.93 -8.94 -7.99
CA MET A 1 19.75 -8.45 -8.72
C MET A 1 18.88 -7.69 -7.74
N ASN A 2 18.92 -6.35 -7.73
CA ASN A 2 18.31 -5.51 -6.68
C ASN A 2 17.44 -4.40 -7.29
N LEU A 3 16.48 -4.78 -8.14
CA LEU A 3 15.59 -3.83 -8.84
C LEU A 3 14.34 -3.46 -8.03
N GLY A 4 13.96 -4.22 -7.01
CA GLY A 4 12.71 -4.01 -6.25
C GLY A 4 12.78 -3.00 -5.10
N LEU A 5 13.98 -2.63 -4.64
CA LEU A 5 14.15 -1.74 -3.47
C LEU A 5 14.10 -0.24 -3.80
N LYS A 6 14.42 0.16 -5.04
CA LYS A 6 14.53 1.59 -5.40
C LYS A 6 13.21 2.37 -5.27
N GLY A 7 12.08 1.75 -5.65
CA GLY A 7 10.77 2.40 -5.55
C GLY A 7 10.29 2.60 -4.11
N ARG A 8 10.59 1.65 -3.22
CA ARG A 8 10.23 1.72 -1.80
C ARG A 8 10.99 2.79 -1.06
N THR A 9 12.31 2.83 -1.24
CA THR A 9 13.14 3.83 -0.58
C THR A 9 12.69 5.23 -1.00
N ALA A 10 12.35 5.42 -2.29
CA ALA A 10 11.80 6.69 -2.77
C ALA A 10 10.46 7.06 -2.11
N ALA A 11 9.52 6.12 -1.98
CA ALA A 11 8.22 6.38 -1.35
C ALA A 11 8.33 6.69 0.15
N ILE A 12 9.20 5.96 0.87
CA ILE A 12 9.46 6.20 2.30
C ILE A 12 10.14 7.55 2.50
N ILE A 13 11.21 7.83 1.75
CA ILE A 13 11.92 9.11 1.80
C ILE A 13 10.97 10.26 1.47
N TRP A 14 10.10 10.08 0.47
CA TRP A 14 9.10 11.08 0.13
C TRP A 14 8.15 11.35 1.30
N ALA A 15 7.57 10.30 1.91
CA ALA A 15 6.66 10.47 3.03
C ALA A 15 7.33 11.15 4.23
N GLU A 16 8.59 10.80 4.52
CA GLU A 16 9.39 11.43 5.57
C GLU A 16 9.65 12.92 5.28
N ASN A 17 10.00 13.26 4.04
CA ASN A 17 10.24 14.65 3.64
C ASN A 17 8.95 15.48 3.71
N MET A 18 7.82 14.93 3.29
CA MET A 18 6.53 15.61 3.35
C MET A 18 6.07 15.83 4.80
N ALA A 19 6.27 14.85 5.68
CA ALA A 19 5.98 14.96 7.10
C ALA A 19 6.83 16.07 7.76
N LYS A 20 8.14 16.11 7.45
CA LYS A 20 9.05 17.18 7.90
C LYS A 20 8.60 18.56 7.44
N GLN A 21 8.18 18.72 6.18
CA GLN A 21 7.70 20.01 5.65
C GLN A 21 6.43 20.50 6.37
N GLN A 22 5.63 19.59 6.91
CA GLN A 22 4.37 19.90 7.60
C GLN A 22 4.50 19.91 9.12
N ASN A 23 5.70 19.67 9.66
CA ASN A 23 5.98 19.57 11.09
C ASN A 23 5.05 18.55 11.81
N VAL A 24 4.85 17.39 11.19
CA VAL A 24 4.08 16.26 11.73
C VAL A 24 4.91 14.98 11.64
N THR A 25 4.47 13.92 12.33
CA THR A 25 5.06 12.59 12.17
C THR A 25 4.74 12.00 10.79
N LYS A 26 5.53 11.02 10.35
CA LYS A 26 5.28 10.30 9.09
C LYS A 26 3.92 9.59 9.12
N GLU A 27 3.58 9.04 10.28
CA GLU A 27 2.35 8.31 10.54
C GLU A 27 1.13 9.24 10.43
N GLU A 28 1.18 10.42 11.04
CA GLU A 28 0.12 11.45 10.90
C GLU A 28 -0.01 11.93 9.46
N PHE A 29 1.11 12.17 8.78
CA PHE A 29 1.11 12.55 7.36
C PHE A 29 0.45 11.47 6.50
N LEU A 30 0.84 10.21 6.66
CA LEU A 30 0.30 9.09 5.89
C LEU A 30 -1.18 8.87 6.19
N ALA A 31 -1.62 8.95 7.44
CA ALA A 31 -3.03 8.84 7.81
C ALA A 31 -3.88 9.94 7.14
N SER A 32 -3.40 11.18 7.21
CA SER A 32 -4.04 12.34 6.57
C SER A 32 -4.06 12.22 5.05
N PHE A 33 -2.95 11.77 4.44
CA PHE A 33 -2.84 11.52 3.01
C PHE A 33 -3.80 10.41 2.55
N CYS A 34 -3.81 9.26 3.25
CA CYS A 34 -4.68 8.14 2.93
C CYS A 34 -6.16 8.53 3.00
N LYS A 35 -6.54 9.30 4.03
CA LYS A 35 -7.90 9.85 4.15
C LYS A 35 -8.27 10.72 2.95
N ARG A 36 -7.38 11.62 2.50
CA ARG A 36 -7.63 12.48 1.33
C ARG A 36 -7.71 11.70 0.02
N MET A 37 -6.91 10.65 -0.12
CA MET A 37 -6.88 9.81 -1.32
C MET A 37 -7.98 8.74 -1.36
N GLY A 38 -8.77 8.58 -0.29
CA GLY A 38 -9.78 7.53 -0.20
C GLY A 38 -9.22 6.13 0.06
N ILE A 39 -7.99 6.02 0.57
CA ILE A 39 -7.42 4.73 0.98
C ILE A 39 -8.04 4.35 2.34
N LEU A 40 -9.00 3.44 2.32
CA LEU A 40 -9.78 3.04 3.49
C LEU A 40 -8.96 2.43 4.63
N ALA A 41 -7.86 1.76 4.29
CA ALA A 41 -6.95 1.21 5.28
C ALA A 41 -6.28 2.29 6.15
N GLY A 42 -6.27 3.56 5.73
CA GLY A 42 -5.67 4.67 6.48
C GLY A 42 -4.14 4.63 6.57
N ARG A 43 -3.50 3.68 5.88
CA ARG A 43 -2.06 3.49 5.82
C ARG A 43 -1.65 2.84 4.50
N TRP A 44 -0.36 2.83 4.24
CA TRP A 44 0.20 1.98 3.20
C TRP A 44 0.37 0.54 3.69
N ALA A 45 0.31 -0.40 2.76
CA ALA A 45 0.64 -1.79 3.03
C ALA A 45 2.11 -1.92 3.44
N THR A 46 2.39 -2.82 4.38
CA THR A 46 3.77 -3.26 4.63
C THR A 46 4.20 -4.22 3.52
N MET A 47 5.49 -4.49 3.44
CA MET A 47 6.00 -5.40 2.42
C MET A 47 5.80 -6.85 2.77
N ASP A 48 5.67 -7.16 4.05
CA ASP A 48 5.30 -8.48 4.52
C ASP A 48 3.88 -8.80 4.05
N GLU A 49 2.95 -7.85 4.16
CA GLU A 49 1.58 -8.03 3.64
C GLU A 49 1.54 -8.24 2.12
N VAL A 50 2.38 -7.51 1.37
CA VAL A 50 2.50 -7.70 -0.08
C VAL A 50 3.14 -9.05 -0.41
N SER A 51 4.23 -9.43 0.25
CA SER A 51 4.92 -10.70 -0.01
C SER A 51 4.09 -11.90 0.41
N ASP A 52 3.35 -11.83 1.50
CA ASP A 52 2.48 -12.91 1.97
C ASP A 52 1.34 -13.16 0.97
N THR A 53 0.76 -12.08 0.43
CA THR A 53 -0.26 -12.18 -0.62
C THR A 53 0.31 -12.84 -1.88
N VAL A 54 1.51 -12.42 -2.31
CA VAL A 54 2.18 -13.01 -3.47
C VAL A 54 2.54 -14.48 -3.22
N ALA A 55 3.07 -14.81 -2.05
CA ALA A 55 3.43 -16.17 -1.66
C ALA A 55 2.21 -17.09 -1.62
N PHE A 56 1.08 -16.60 -1.10
CA PHE A 56 -0.19 -17.32 -1.11
C PHE A 56 -0.65 -17.62 -2.54
N ILE A 57 -0.69 -16.60 -3.40
CA ILE A 57 -1.13 -16.75 -4.80
C ILE A 57 -0.21 -17.70 -5.57
N ALA A 58 1.09 -17.64 -5.32
CA ALA A 58 2.09 -18.49 -5.97
C ALA A 58 2.12 -19.94 -5.45
N SER A 59 1.45 -20.23 -4.33
CA SER A 59 1.41 -21.58 -3.75
C SER A 59 0.39 -22.49 -4.44
N ASP A 60 0.42 -23.80 -4.14
CA ASP A 60 -0.59 -24.77 -4.59
C ASP A 60 -2.03 -24.39 -4.20
N ARG A 61 -2.18 -23.60 -3.12
CA ARG A 61 -3.47 -23.10 -2.64
C ARG A 61 -4.06 -22.07 -3.60
N GLY A 62 -3.20 -21.39 -4.37
CA GLY A 62 -3.56 -20.39 -5.37
C GLY A 62 -3.91 -20.95 -6.75
N LYS A 63 -3.90 -22.28 -6.95
CA LYS A 63 -3.97 -22.93 -8.28
C LYS A 63 -5.16 -22.56 -9.18
N TYR A 64 -6.22 -21.96 -8.63
CA TYR A 64 -7.38 -21.52 -9.40
C TYR A 64 -7.42 -20.01 -9.65
N TYR A 65 -6.46 -19.24 -9.12
CA TYR A 65 -6.25 -17.85 -9.50
C TYR A 65 -5.49 -17.80 -10.82
N ASN A 66 -6.19 -17.47 -11.90
CA ASN A 66 -5.61 -17.24 -13.23
C ASN A 66 -6.35 -16.08 -13.93
N GLY A 67 -5.66 -15.38 -14.85
CA GLY A 67 -6.25 -14.31 -15.67
C GLY A 67 -6.76 -13.07 -14.91
N ALA A 68 -6.64 -13.03 -13.58
CA ALA A 68 -7.18 -11.98 -12.73
C ALA A 68 -6.10 -10.99 -12.27
N LYS A 69 -6.51 -9.73 -12.07
CA LYS A 69 -5.73 -8.73 -11.33
C LYS A 69 -6.22 -8.70 -9.89
N ILE A 70 -5.37 -9.03 -8.93
CA ILE A 70 -5.70 -8.98 -7.51
C ILE A 70 -5.28 -7.61 -6.96
N LEU A 71 -6.26 -6.82 -6.52
CA LEU A 71 -6.04 -5.50 -5.95
C LEU A 71 -5.60 -5.64 -4.48
N LEU A 72 -4.43 -5.09 -4.16
CA LEU A 72 -3.92 -4.91 -2.79
C LEU A 72 -3.58 -3.44 -2.59
N ASP A 73 -4.61 -2.62 -2.40
CA ASP A 73 -4.53 -1.16 -2.47
C ASP A 73 -5.12 -0.44 -1.24
N GLY A 74 -5.43 -1.19 -0.18
CA GLY A 74 -6.04 -0.66 1.03
C GLY A 74 -7.46 -0.12 0.82
N GLY A 75 -8.17 -0.57 -0.22
CA GLY A 75 -9.54 -0.15 -0.52
C GLY A 75 -9.63 1.10 -1.40
N LEU A 76 -8.54 1.50 -2.05
CA LEU A 76 -8.52 2.68 -2.92
C LEU A 76 -9.50 2.58 -4.11
N ASN A 77 -9.67 1.39 -4.70
CA ASN A 77 -10.53 1.19 -5.87
C ASN A 77 -11.96 0.76 -5.54
N VAL A 78 -12.38 0.77 -4.27
CA VAL A 78 -13.75 0.39 -3.92
C VAL A 78 -14.73 1.54 -4.15
N ASN A 79 -15.94 1.22 -4.61
CA ASN A 79 -17.03 2.19 -4.66
C ASN A 79 -17.68 2.29 -3.27
N VAL A 80 -17.26 3.29 -2.50
CA VAL A 80 -17.80 3.54 -1.16
C VAL A 80 -19.13 4.28 -1.31
N ARG A 81 -20.23 3.70 -0.83
CA ARG A 81 -21.47 4.48 -0.66
C ARG A 81 -21.31 5.40 0.57
N PRO A 82 -21.58 6.71 0.45
CA PRO A 82 -21.71 7.56 1.62
C PRO A 82 -22.84 7.01 2.52
N ALA A 83 -22.57 6.87 3.81
CA ALA A 83 -23.59 6.56 4.81
C ALA A 83 -24.53 7.76 5.01
#